data_AF-A0A261B528-F1
#
_entry.id   AF-A0A261B528-F1
#
_cell.length_a   1.000
_cell.length_b   1.000
_cell.length_c   1.000
_cell.angle_alpha   90.00
_cell.angle_beta   90.00
_cell.angle_gamma   90.00
#
_symmetry.space_group_name_H-M   'P 1'
#
loop_
_entity.id
_entity.type
_entity.pdbx_description
1 polymer ?
#
loop_
_entity_poly.entity_id
_entity_poly.type
_entity_poly.pdbx_seq_one_letter_code
_entity_poly.pdbx_strand_id
1 'polypeptide(L)'
;MSSTTPVSGKSIDFAKAHLIYQQSFIRMFVMSNSFRSFPLLRLPIDCLKYIVKRMEEIDKFAISLVSKRTQSLVTSTKLKCREINIYVRQAVSICIVLPPYKELICSFENYQVQQDNLSPRNIKAKVYLQRREVFIHNKPSYRFEDWLNHIFGVYESCGVQTVIFDRLLPNLLSFKKTIKCFSKLELSETYSDTQVREILKTLLPEKFLYLGLPRFENKNESSESIHEVFMQNFDEIILSNWTDVTLDDLLVMNSKEIKIRSDRVIDEKILNRYIKHWIAGSNKRMEYLAIGPQSNFQQVTIDKAAVLKEIRHVLVPKECRRYFKNTPSLKHSIEGGYDFKRKDGTTGTIGFDRFDYFEMFVWP
;
A
#
# COMPACT_ATOMS: atom_id res chain seq x y z
N MET A 1 26.16 -55.11 36.96
CA MET A 1 24.78 -54.68 37.32
C MET A 1 24.89 -53.23 37.75
N SER A 2 24.31 -52.21 37.14
CA SER A 2 23.16 -52.10 36.25
C SER A 2 23.45 -51.04 35.18
N SER A 3 23.09 -51.39 33.94
CA SER A 3 23.07 -50.52 32.77
C SER A 3 21.76 -49.74 32.72
N THR A 4 21.84 -48.41 32.68
CA THR A 4 20.72 -47.54 32.31
C THR A 4 21.11 -46.76 31.07
N THR A 5 20.56 -47.21 29.94
CA THR A 5 20.53 -46.55 28.64
C THR A 5 19.68 -45.26 28.71
N PRO A 6 20.09 -44.16 28.07
CA PRO A 6 19.18 -43.08 27.74
C PRO A 6 18.40 -43.44 26.48
N VAL A 7 17.08 -43.43 26.58
CA VAL A 7 16.14 -43.57 25.47
C VAL A 7 16.35 -42.39 24.51
N SER A 8 16.76 -42.69 23.26
CA SER A 8 16.80 -41.71 22.19
C SER A 8 15.37 -41.33 21.79
N GLY A 9 14.91 -40.20 22.29
CA GLY A 9 13.71 -39.55 21.79
C GLY A 9 13.92 -39.25 20.31
N LYS A 10 13.17 -39.94 19.44
CA LYS A 10 13.07 -39.61 18.02
C LYS A 10 12.47 -38.21 17.90
N SER A 11 13.33 -37.21 17.80
CA SER A 11 12.98 -35.90 17.26
C SER A 11 12.42 -36.12 15.86
N ILE A 12 11.10 -35.96 15.72
CA ILE A 12 10.47 -35.87 14.40
C ILE A 12 10.91 -34.53 13.83
N ASP A 13 11.88 -34.60 12.93
CA ASP A 13 12.40 -33.47 12.19
C ASP A 13 11.28 -32.87 11.33
N PHE A 14 10.66 -31.79 11.83
CA PHE A 14 9.55 -31.09 11.17
C PHE A 14 9.97 -30.54 9.79
N ALA A 15 11.27 -30.36 9.51
CA ALA A 15 11.78 -30.01 8.19
C ALA A 15 11.66 -31.19 7.18
N LYS A 16 11.78 -32.44 7.63
CA LYS A 16 11.55 -33.63 6.78
C LYS A 16 10.08 -33.84 6.46
N ALA A 17 9.16 -33.57 7.40
CA ALA A 17 7.72 -33.65 7.15
C ALA A 17 7.23 -32.60 6.13
N HIS A 18 7.85 -31.41 6.11
CA HIS A 18 7.54 -30.33 5.17
C HIS A 18 8.03 -30.61 3.74
N LEU A 19 9.21 -31.25 3.60
CA LEU A 19 9.73 -31.71 2.31
C LEU A 19 8.90 -32.86 1.72
N ILE A 20 8.35 -33.73 2.57
CA ILE A 20 7.44 -34.81 2.16
C ILE A 20 6.17 -34.21 1.57
N TYR A 21 5.58 -33.17 2.17
CA TYR A 21 4.37 -32.51 1.66
C TYR A 21 4.59 -31.83 0.30
N GLN A 22 5.75 -31.16 0.13
CA GLN A 22 6.17 -30.53 -1.14
C GLN A 22 6.36 -31.56 -2.28
N GLN A 23 6.91 -32.74 -1.96
CA GLN A 23 7.02 -33.82 -2.94
C GLN A 23 5.69 -34.53 -3.18
N SER A 24 4.85 -34.76 -2.17
CA SER A 24 3.62 -35.54 -2.33
C SER A 24 2.50 -34.80 -3.05
N PHE A 25 2.34 -33.49 -2.82
CA PHE A 25 1.27 -32.73 -3.49
C PHE A 25 1.60 -32.50 -4.97
N ILE A 26 2.82 -32.06 -5.30
CA ILE A 26 3.24 -31.92 -6.70
C ILE A 26 3.35 -33.29 -7.41
N ARG A 27 3.76 -34.39 -6.73
CA ARG A 27 3.71 -35.75 -7.31
C ARG A 27 2.29 -36.24 -7.59
N MET A 28 1.29 -35.74 -6.86
CA MET A 28 -0.12 -36.01 -7.17
C MET A 28 -0.58 -35.30 -8.45
N PHE A 29 0.11 -34.22 -8.84
CA PHE A 29 -0.22 -33.39 -10.00
C PHE A 29 0.70 -33.58 -11.23
N VAL A 30 1.97 -33.94 -11.05
CA VAL A 30 3.00 -33.96 -12.10
C VAL A 30 3.99 -35.10 -11.86
N MET A 31 3.93 -36.09 -12.74
CA MET A 31 4.90 -37.16 -13.01
C MET A 31 5.01 -38.36 -12.05
N SER A 32 4.93 -39.52 -12.71
CA SER A 32 5.09 -40.88 -12.23
C SER A 32 6.46 -41.11 -11.59
N ASN A 33 6.47 -41.61 -10.35
CA ASN A 33 7.38 -42.70 -9.97
C ASN A 33 6.82 -43.47 -8.76
N SER A 34 6.76 -44.78 -8.95
CA SER A 34 6.60 -45.91 -8.00
C SER A 34 5.43 -46.01 -7.01
N PHE A 35 4.48 -45.08 -6.97
CA PHE A 35 3.14 -45.32 -6.40
C PHE A 35 2.09 -44.97 -7.47
N ARG A 36 1.04 -45.80 -7.62
CA ARG A 36 -0.05 -45.53 -8.58
C ARG A 36 -0.66 -44.16 -8.30
N SER A 37 -0.21 -43.13 -9.01
CA SER A 37 -0.71 -41.79 -8.87
C SER A 37 -2.09 -41.72 -9.52
N PHE A 38 -3.09 -41.29 -8.75
CA PHE A 38 -4.41 -41.04 -9.28
C PHE A 38 -4.33 -39.88 -10.28
N PRO A 39 -4.69 -40.07 -11.56
CA PRO A 39 -4.49 -39.05 -12.57
C PRO A 39 -5.59 -37.99 -12.48
N LEU A 40 -5.47 -37.08 -11.51
CA LEU A 40 -6.48 -36.08 -11.18
C LEU A 40 -6.96 -35.31 -12.43
N LEU A 41 -6.04 -34.92 -13.31
CA LEU A 41 -6.32 -34.16 -14.54
C LEU A 41 -7.09 -34.96 -15.61
N ARG A 42 -7.22 -36.28 -15.46
CA ARG A 42 -8.02 -37.15 -16.33
C ARG A 42 -9.47 -37.29 -15.87
N LEU A 43 -9.83 -36.73 -14.72
CA LEU A 43 -11.22 -36.71 -14.27
C LEU A 43 -12.09 -35.86 -15.19
N PRO A 44 -13.41 -36.12 -15.23
CA PRO A 44 -14.39 -35.22 -15.84
C PRO A 44 -14.26 -33.80 -15.30
N ILE A 45 -14.54 -32.80 -16.17
CA ILE A 45 -14.34 -31.38 -15.84
C ILE A 45 -15.14 -30.94 -14.60
N ASP A 46 -16.33 -31.50 -14.38
CA ASP A 46 -17.17 -31.14 -13.24
C ASP A 46 -16.60 -31.66 -11.92
N CYS A 47 -16.03 -32.87 -11.91
CA CYS A 47 -15.30 -33.39 -10.77
C CYS A 47 -14.07 -32.51 -10.47
N LEU A 48 -13.34 -32.10 -11.50
CA LEU A 48 -12.19 -31.20 -11.35
C LEU A 48 -12.61 -29.84 -10.76
N LYS A 49 -13.68 -29.23 -11.26
CA LYS A 49 -14.21 -27.97 -10.72
C LYS A 49 -14.62 -28.11 -9.26
N TYR A 50 -15.30 -29.21 -8.92
CA TYR A 50 -15.72 -29.49 -7.55
C TYR A 50 -14.53 -29.62 -6.60
N ILE A 51 -13.48 -30.33 -7.02
CA ILE A 51 -12.26 -30.50 -6.24
C ILE A 51 -11.56 -29.16 -6.06
N VAL A 52 -11.32 -28.40 -7.14
CA VAL A 52 -10.64 -27.11 -7.07
C VAL A 52 -11.38 -26.12 -6.18
N LYS A 53 -12.72 -26.10 -6.20
CA LYS A 53 -13.51 -25.24 -5.30
C LYS A 53 -13.26 -25.50 -3.81
N ARG A 54 -12.91 -26.73 -3.43
CA ARG A 54 -12.70 -27.16 -2.03
C ARG A 54 -11.25 -27.11 -1.58
N MET A 55 -10.32 -26.92 -2.51
CA MET A 55 -8.89 -26.78 -2.20
C MET A 55 -8.62 -25.49 -1.43
N GLU A 56 -7.49 -25.46 -0.72
CA GLU A 56 -7.01 -24.22 -0.12
C GLU A 56 -6.60 -23.22 -1.20
N GLU A 57 -6.63 -21.93 -0.87
CA GLU A 57 -6.31 -20.85 -1.82
C GLU A 57 -4.89 -20.99 -2.41
N ILE A 58 -3.93 -21.44 -1.59
CA ILE A 58 -2.58 -21.68 -2.07
C ILE A 58 -2.49 -22.85 -3.06
N ASP A 59 -3.26 -23.91 -2.84
CA ASP A 59 -3.31 -25.06 -3.74
C ASP A 59 -3.95 -24.67 -5.06
N LYS A 60 -5.04 -23.91 -5.02
CA LYS A 60 -5.68 -23.35 -6.23
C LYS A 60 -4.69 -22.51 -7.01
N PHE A 61 -3.94 -21.64 -6.33
CA PHE A 61 -2.91 -20.82 -6.96
C PHE A 61 -1.78 -21.68 -7.55
N ALA A 62 -1.26 -22.67 -6.81
CA ALA A 62 -0.23 -23.59 -7.29
C ALA A 62 -0.70 -24.35 -8.55
N ILE A 63 -1.93 -24.88 -8.56
CA ILE A 63 -2.54 -25.58 -9.68
C ILE A 63 -2.67 -24.67 -10.91
N SER A 64 -3.03 -23.41 -10.69
CA SER A 64 -3.14 -22.44 -11.79
C SER A 64 -1.81 -22.25 -12.52
N LEU A 65 -0.68 -22.42 -11.84
CA LEU A 65 0.65 -22.25 -12.43
C LEU A 65 1.09 -23.45 -13.29
N VAL A 66 0.50 -24.63 -13.13
CA VAL A 66 0.94 -25.88 -13.78
C VAL A 66 0.80 -25.86 -15.31
N SER A 67 -0.33 -25.42 -15.85
CA SER A 67 -0.61 -25.45 -17.29
C SER A 67 -1.74 -24.49 -17.68
N LYS A 68 -1.90 -24.19 -18.98
CA LYS A 68 -3.04 -23.39 -19.47
C LYS A 68 -4.40 -24.05 -19.15
N ARG A 69 -4.47 -25.39 -19.19
CA ARG A 69 -5.69 -26.14 -18.85
C ARG A 69 -6.06 -25.98 -17.37
N THR A 70 -5.09 -26.09 -16.47
CA THR A 70 -5.32 -25.96 -15.03
C THR A 70 -5.56 -24.50 -14.63
N GLN A 71 -4.90 -23.55 -15.28
CA GLN A 71 -5.22 -22.12 -15.15
C GLN A 71 -6.68 -21.86 -15.50
N SER A 72 -7.14 -22.30 -16.67
CA SER A 72 -8.55 -22.12 -17.10
C SER A 72 -9.54 -22.77 -16.13
N LEU A 73 -9.21 -23.94 -15.60
CA LEU A 73 -10.00 -24.61 -14.56
C LEU A 73 -10.11 -23.74 -13.29
N VAL A 74 -8.99 -23.22 -12.78
CA VAL A 74 -8.98 -22.37 -11.59
C VAL A 74 -9.71 -21.06 -11.83
N THR A 75 -9.46 -20.38 -12.96
CA THR A 75 -10.17 -19.14 -13.32
C THR A 75 -11.68 -19.35 -13.39
N SER A 76 -12.15 -20.53 -13.83
CA SER A 76 -13.59 -20.85 -13.84
C SER A 76 -14.25 -20.89 -12.46
N THR A 77 -13.45 -20.95 -11.38
CA THR A 77 -13.93 -20.91 -10.00
C THR A 77 -14.12 -19.49 -9.45
N LYS A 78 -13.72 -18.45 -10.20
CA LYS A 78 -13.89 -17.02 -9.87
C LYS A 78 -13.31 -16.64 -8.51
N LEU A 79 -12.02 -16.92 -8.31
CA LEU A 79 -11.33 -16.53 -7.08
C LEU A 79 -11.37 -15.01 -6.90
N LYS A 80 -11.42 -14.58 -5.64
CA LYS A 80 -11.48 -13.17 -5.27
C LYS A 80 -10.31 -12.81 -4.40
N CYS A 81 -9.67 -11.68 -4.71
CA CYS A 81 -8.77 -10.99 -3.80
C CYS A 81 -9.39 -9.63 -3.41
N ARG A 82 -8.97 -9.09 -2.27
CA ARG A 82 -9.30 -7.73 -1.85
C ARG A 82 -8.46 -6.72 -2.60
N GLU A 83 -7.16 -6.97 -2.68
CA GLU A 83 -6.20 -6.10 -3.34
C GLU A 83 -4.93 -6.87 -3.72
N ILE A 84 -4.18 -6.29 -4.65
CA ILE A 84 -2.87 -6.74 -5.07
C ILE A 84 -1.91 -5.60 -4.84
N ASN A 85 -0.87 -5.85 -4.04
CA ASN A 85 0.15 -4.88 -3.69
C ASN A 85 1.50 -5.34 -4.19
N ILE A 86 2.38 -4.40 -4.53
CA ILE A 86 3.76 -4.68 -4.92
C ILE A 86 4.68 -4.05 -3.88
N TYR A 87 5.56 -4.87 -3.31
CA TYR A 87 6.61 -4.41 -2.40
C TYR A 87 7.96 -4.43 -3.12
N VAL A 88 8.66 -3.31 -3.10
CA VAL A 88 10.02 -3.15 -3.61
C VAL A 88 10.96 -3.07 -2.41
N ARG A 89 11.47 -4.22 -1.98
CA ARG A 89 12.39 -4.40 -0.84
C ARG A 89 13.72 -4.97 -1.33
N GLN A 90 14.43 -5.72 -0.48
CA GLN A 90 15.56 -6.57 -0.90
C GLN A 90 15.18 -7.47 -2.08
N ALA A 91 13.98 -8.06 -2.03
CA ALA A 91 13.33 -8.73 -3.16
C ALA A 91 12.09 -7.92 -3.57
N VAL A 92 11.80 -7.89 -4.87
CA VAL A 92 10.48 -7.44 -5.34
C VAL A 92 9.48 -8.55 -5.08
N SER A 93 8.30 -8.20 -4.60
CA SER A 93 7.25 -9.20 -4.35
C SER A 93 5.86 -8.68 -4.70
N ILE A 94 5.01 -9.60 -5.15
CA ILE A 94 3.58 -9.37 -5.36
C ILE A 94 2.84 -10.00 -4.18
N CYS A 95 2.10 -9.20 -3.44
CA CYS A 95 1.24 -9.65 -2.35
C CYS A 95 -0.21 -9.63 -2.80
N ILE A 96 -0.90 -10.74 -2.62
CA ILE A 96 -2.31 -10.91 -2.91
C ILE A 96 -3.03 -11.02 -1.56
N VAL A 97 -3.87 -10.04 -1.27
CA VAL A 97 -4.65 -10.02 -0.03
C VAL A 97 -5.97 -10.74 -0.28
N LEU A 98 -6.14 -11.89 0.35
CA LEU A 98 -7.29 -12.78 0.24
C LEU A 98 -8.28 -12.55 1.40
N PRO A 99 -9.59 -12.70 1.19
CA PRO A 99 -10.56 -12.70 2.27
C PRO A 99 -10.35 -13.89 3.26
N PRO A 100 -10.55 -13.71 4.59
CA PRO A 100 -10.87 -12.45 5.24
C PRO A 100 -9.67 -11.49 5.29
N TYR A 101 -8.45 -11.94 5.57
CA TYR A 101 -7.21 -11.13 5.58
C TYR A 101 -5.96 -12.03 5.47
N LYS A 102 -5.97 -12.99 4.53
CA LYS A 102 -4.81 -13.87 4.30
C LYS A 102 -3.90 -13.30 3.22
N GLU A 103 -2.59 -13.40 3.40
CA GLU A 103 -1.62 -12.91 2.42
C GLU A 103 -0.95 -14.08 1.70
N LEU A 104 -1.03 -14.06 0.36
CA LEU A 104 -0.21 -14.90 -0.51
C LEU A 104 0.85 -14.00 -1.16
N ILE A 105 2.12 -14.31 -0.95
CA ILE A 105 3.23 -13.48 -1.39
C ILE A 105 4.09 -14.27 -2.39
N CYS A 106 4.25 -13.72 -3.59
CA CYS A 106 5.22 -14.19 -4.58
C CYS A 106 6.47 -13.31 -4.50
N SER A 107 7.57 -13.83 -3.97
CA SER A 107 8.84 -13.12 -3.82
C SER A 107 9.83 -13.47 -4.93
N PHE A 108 10.51 -12.46 -5.47
CA PHE A 108 11.43 -12.55 -6.59
C PHE A 108 12.81 -12.01 -6.18
N GLU A 109 13.63 -12.85 -5.52
CA GLU A 109 14.95 -12.46 -4.97
C GLU A 109 15.94 -11.99 -6.05
N ASN A 110 15.91 -12.61 -7.22
CA ASN A 110 16.78 -12.27 -8.34
C ASN A 110 16.12 -11.28 -9.31
N TYR A 111 15.15 -10.49 -8.84
CA TYR A 111 14.56 -9.45 -9.66
C TYR A 111 15.58 -8.32 -9.85
N GLN A 112 16.38 -8.45 -10.91
CA GLN A 112 17.26 -7.41 -11.41
C GLN A 112 16.90 -7.19 -12.87
N VAL A 113 16.36 -6.01 -13.18
CA VAL A 113 16.12 -5.63 -14.57
C VAL A 113 17.49 -5.29 -15.16
N GLN A 114 17.96 -6.08 -16.12
CA GLN A 114 19.15 -5.75 -16.90
C GLN A 114 18.92 -4.44 -17.68
N GLN A 115 20.00 -3.75 -18.07
CA GLN A 115 19.94 -2.46 -18.78
C GLN A 115 18.98 -2.49 -20.00
N ASP A 116 18.81 -3.65 -20.64
CA ASP A 116 17.92 -3.86 -21.77
C ASP A 116 16.50 -4.35 -21.37
N ASN A 117 15.75 -3.42 -20.78
CA ASN A 117 14.30 -3.21 -20.88
C ASN A 117 13.28 -4.29 -20.48
N LEU A 118 13.64 -5.49 -20.07
CA LEU A 118 12.66 -6.49 -19.62
C LEU A 118 13.18 -7.33 -18.43
N SER A 119 12.30 -7.70 -17.50
CA SER A 119 12.68 -8.52 -16.33
C SER A 119 13.22 -9.89 -16.76
N PRO A 120 14.14 -10.57 -16.05
CA PRO A 120 14.73 -11.82 -16.55
C PRO A 120 13.70 -12.87 -16.99
N ARG A 121 14.03 -13.74 -17.96
CA ARG A 121 13.19 -14.91 -18.25
C ARG A 121 13.44 -16.00 -17.21
N ASN A 122 12.45 -16.85 -16.95
CA ASN A 122 12.52 -17.96 -16.00
C ASN A 122 12.77 -17.50 -14.56
N ILE A 123 12.13 -16.39 -14.15
CA ILE A 123 12.28 -15.92 -12.77
C ILE A 123 11.66 -16.94 -11.82
N LYS A 124 12.46 -17.37 -10.85
CA LYS A 124 12.00 -18.21 -9.74
C LYS A 124 11.20 -17.36 -8.77
N ALA A 125 9.98 -17.77 -8.49
CA ALA A 125 9.16 -17.18 -7.44
C ALA A 125 9.16 -18.09 -6.22
N LYS A 126 9.50 -17.54 -5.06
CA LYS A 126 9.22 -18.19 -3.77
C LYS A 126 7.83 -17.76 -3.31
N VAL A 127 6.95 -18.72 -3.07
CA VAL A 127 5.55 -18.45 -2.71
C VAL A 127 5.33 -18.73 -1.23
N TYR A 128 4.82 -17.72 -0.54
CA TYR A 128 4.52 -17.74 0.88
C TYR A 128 3.02 -17.62 1.11
N LEU A 129 2.51 -18.30 2.14
CA LEU A 129 1.19 -18.06 2.70
C LEU A 129 1.38 -17.66 4.15
N GLN A 130 0.86 -16.50 4.56
CA GLN A 130 0.96 -16.04 5.96
C GLN A 130 2.42 -16.10 6.46
N ARG A 131 3.38 -15.65 5.64
CA ARG A 131 4.84 -15.65 5.90
C ARG A 131 5.51 -17.03 5.95
N ARG A 132 4.78 -18.13 5.80
CA ARG A 132 5.37 -19.48 5.66
C ARG A 132 5.67 -19.76 4.21
N GLU A 133 6.92 -20.10 3.90
CA GLU A 133 7.29 -20.59 2.56
C GLU A 133 6.60 -21.92 2.29
N VAL A 134 5.88 -22.00 1.17
CA VAL A 134 5.12 -23.19 0.80
C VAL A 134 5.76 -23.89 -0.39
N PHE A 135 6.10 -23.16 -1.45
CA PHE A 135 6.77 -23.74 -2.61
C PHE A 135 7.61 -22.71 -3.37
N ILE A 136 8.54 -23.22 -4.16
CA ILE A 136 9.32 -22.44 -5.14
C ILE A 136 8.89 -22.89 -6.52
N HIS A 137 8.53 -21.95 -7.38
CA HIS A 137 8.11 -22.25 -8.74
C HIS A 137 9.00 -21.53 -9.75
N ASN A 138 9.48 -22.30 -10.72
CA ASN A 138 10.15 -21.80 -11.91
C ASN A 138 9.30 -22.16 -13.12
N LYS A 139 8.57 -21.19 -13.66
CA LYS A 139 7.80 -21.41 -14.88
C LYS A 139 8.64 -20.99 -16.09
N PRO A 140 8.94 -21.91 -17.02
CA PRO A 140 9.72 -21.57 -18.20
C PRO A 140 9.10 -20.39 -18.96
N SER A 141 9.95 -19.50 -19.44
CA SER A 141 9.66 -18.26 -20.13
C SER A 141 8.99 -17.16 -19.31
N TYR A 142 8.50 -17.43 -18.08
CA TYR A 142 7.83 -16.40 -17.29
C TYR A 142 8.82 -15.32 -16.84
N ARG A 143 8.39 -14.10 -17.05
CA ARG A 143 8.94 -12.85 -16.56
C ARG A 143 8.06 -12.32 -15.42
N PHE A 144 8.46 -11.24 -14.76
CA PHE A 144 7.67 -10.64 -13.68
C PHE A 144 6.29 -10.16 -14.17
N GLU A 145 6.25 -9.56 -15.36
CA GLU A 145 5.01 -9.16 -16.03
C GLU A 145 4.08 -10.35 -16.32
N ASP A 146 4.63 -11.53 -16.65
CA ASP A 146 3.84 -12.74 -16.87
C ASP A 146 3.24 -13.27 -15.57
N TRP A 147 4.01 -13.21 -14.47
CA TRP A 147 3.51 -13.52 -13.13
C TRP A 147 2.39 -12.58 -12.71
N LEU A 148 2.54 -11.28 -12.95
CA LEU A 148 1.54 -10.27 -12.63
C LEU A 148 0.26 -10.48 -13.46
N ASN A 149 0.39 -10.69 -14.77
CA ASN A 149 -0.74 -10.97 -15.67
C ASN A 149 -1.45 -12.28 -15.31
N HIS A 150 -0.70 -13.31 -14.92
CA HIS A 150 -1.26 -14.56 -14.44
C HIS A 150 -2.12 -14.34 -13.19
N ILE A 151 -1.62 -13.56 -12.24
CA ILE A 151 -2.34 -13.21 -11.01
C ILE A 151 -3.64 -12.45 -11.33
N PHE A 152 -3.59 -11.45 -12.21
CA PHE A 152 -4.80 -10.72 -12.64
C PHE A 152 -5.85 -11.66 -13.24
N GLY A 153 -5.43 -12.59 -14.10
CA GLY A 153 -6.33 -13.56 -14.72
C GLY A 153 -6.90 -14.62 -13.76
N VAL A 154 -6.20 -14.94 -12.68
CA VAL A 154 -6.67 -15.91 -11.67
C VAL A 154 -7.67 -15.29 -10.70
N TYR A 155 -7.43 -14.06 -10.26
CA TYR A 155 -8.22 -13.39 -9.22
C TYR A 155 -9.24 -12.37 -9.77
N GLU A 156 -9.40 -12.29 -11.10
CA GLU A 156 -10.27 -11.32 -11.77
C GLU A 156 -10.02 -9.87 -11.31
N SER A 157 -8.75 -9.53 -11.01
CA SER A 157 -8.36 -8.19 -10.57
C SER A 157 -8.07 -7.29 -11.77
N CYS A 158 -8.43 -6.01 -11.65
CA CYS A 158 -8.21 -5.00 -12.68
C CYS A 158 -6.84 -4.32 -12.62
N GLY A 159 -6.03 -4.57 -11.58
CA GLY A 159 -4.71 -3.94 -11.49
C GLY A 159 -4.05 -4.04 -10.11
N VAL A 160 -2.97 -3.26 -9.96
CA VAL A 160 -2.26 -3.09 -8.70
C VAL A 160 -2.92 -1.98 -7.89
N GLN A 161 -3.22 -2.25 -6.62
CA GLN A 161 -3.78 -1.26 -5.71
C GLN A 161 -2.68 -0.35 -5.17
N THR A 162 -1.66 -0.95 -4.55
CA THR A 162 -0.59 -0.21 -3.87
C THR A 162 0.78 -0.64 -4.36
N VAL A 163 1.66 0.32 -4.61
CA VAL A 163 3.09 0.09 -4.83
C VAL A 163 3.86 0.71 -3.66
N ILE A 164 4.66 -0.11 -2.99
CA ILE A 164 5.35 0.23 -1.75
C ILE A 164 6.85 0.12 -2.00
N PHE A 165 7.54 1.22 -1.81
CA PHE A 165 8.97 1.35 -2.01
C PHE A 165 9.65 1.47 -0.64
N ASP A 166 10.40 0.40 -0.33
CA ASP A 166 11.30 0.31 0.83
C ASP A 166 12.77 0.34 0.37
N ARG A 167 13.05 0.18 -0.93
CA ARG A 167 14.39 0.38 -1.50
C ARG A 167 14.32 1.01 -2.89
N LEU A 168 15.37 1.70 -3.32
CA LEU A 168 15.47 2.17 -4.71
C LEU A 168 15.60 0.98 -5.66
N LEU A 169 14.76 0.96 -6.69
CA LEU A 169 14.87 0.02 -7.79
C LEU A 169 15.84 0.57 -8.85
N PRO A 170 16.91 -0.16 -9.25
CA PRO A 170 17.89 0.35 -10.21
C PRO A 170 17.33 0.73 -11.60
N ASN A 171 16.21 0.14 -12.02
CA ASN A 171 15.61 0.40 -13.33
C ASN A 171 14.12 0.73 -13.20
N LEU A 172 13.86 1.95 -12.75
CA LEU A 172 12.51 2.43 -12.47
C LEU A 172 11.65 2.58 -13.72
N LEU A 173 12.24 2.97 -14.85
CA LEU A 173 11.54 3.15 -16.13
C LEU A 173 10.94 1.83 -16.64
N SER A 174 11.69 0.72 -16.57
CA SER A 174 11.17 -0.58 -16.98
C SER A 174 10.05 -1.06 -16.06
N PHE A 175 10.19 -0.80 -14.75
CA PHE A 175 9.14 -1.10 -13.78
C PHE A 175 7.85 -0.32 -14.05
N LYS A 176 7.95 0.97 -14.41
CA LYS A 176 6.81 1.79 -14.87
C LYS A 176 6.14 1.19 -16.10
N LYS A 177 6.90 0.67 -17.08
CA LYS A 177 6.32 0.03 -18.28
C LYS A 177 5.50 -1.21 -17.91
N THR A 178 5.94 -1.96 -16.89
CA THR A 178 5.24 -3.16 -16.41
C THR A 178 3.98 -2.82 -15.61
N ILE A 179 4.02 -1.80 -14.75
CA ILE A 179 2.90 -1.39 -13.90
C ILE A 179 2.36 -0.06 -14.43
N LYS A 180 1.45 -0.14 -15.39
CA LYS A 180 0.93 1.04 -16.11
C LYS A 180 0.16 2.00 -15.22
N CYS A 181 -0.64 1.49 -14.29
CA CYS A 181 -1.46 2.27 -13.37
C CYS A 181 -1.59 1.55 -12.02
N PHE A 182 -1.75 2.35 -10.97
CA PHE A 182 -1.99 1.88 -9.61
C PHE A 182 -2.56 3.03 -8.76
N SER A 183 -3.32 2.69 -7.71
CA SER A 183 -4.07 3.68 -6.93
C SER A 183 -3.21 4.42 -5.91
N LYS A 184 -2.28 3.73 -5.23
CA LYS A 184 -1.52 4.26 -4.10
C LYS A 184 -0.01 4.06 -4.25
N LEU A 185 0.77 5.11 -4.04
CA LEU A 185 2.22 5.04 -3.86
C LEU A 185 2.58 5.26 -2.38
N GLU A 186 3.48 4.44 -1.85
CA GLU A 186 3.99 4.55 -0.50
C GLU A 186 5.51 4.49 -0.50
N LEU A 187 6.16 5.55 0.03
CA LEU A 187 7.61 5.61 0.23
C LEU A 187 7.89 5.66 1.75
N SER A 188 8.56 4.65 2.30
CA SER A 188 8.68 4.46 3.77
C SER A 188 10.12 4.35 4.30
N GLU A 189 11.14 4.24 3.45
CA GLU A 189 12.55 4.06 3.87
C GLU A 189 13.45 5.26 3.53
N THR A 190 14.73 5.19 3.93
CA THR A 190 15.71 6.28 3.78
C THR A 190 16.17 6.45 2.33
N TYR A 191 15.46 7.29 1.60
CA TYR A 191 15.87 7.78 0.29
C TYR A 191 16.60 9.12 0.42
N SER A 192 17.53 9.40 -0.48
CA SER A 192 17.97 10.79 -0.69
C SER A 192 16.87 11.58 -1.40
N ASP A 193 16.84 12.91 -1.23
CA ASP A 193 15.88 13.77 -1.92
C ASP A 193 15.88 13.55 -3.44
N THR A 194 17.05 13.34 -4.03
CA THR A 194 17.22 13.06 -5.46
C THR A 194 16.51 11.78 -5.89
N GLN A 195 16.62 10.70 -5.10
CA GLN A 195 15.96 9.42 -5.37
C GLN A 195 14.44 9.53 -5.24
N VAL A 196 13.95 10.25 -4.23
CA VAL A 196 12.51 10.50 -4.06
C VAL A 196 11.95 11.24 -5.27
N ARG A 197 12.64 12.29 -5.73
CA ARG A 197 12.24 13.07 -6.91
C ARG A 197 12.26 12.23 -8.17
N GLU A 198 13.29 11.40 -8.38
CA GLU A 198 13.35 10.46 -9.50
C GLU A 198 12.16 9.48 -9.47
N ILE A 199 11.82 8.97 -8.27
CA ILE A 199 10.67 8.09 -8.09
C ILE A 199 9.38 8.80 -8.46
N LEU A 200 9.11 9.97 -7.89
CA LEU A 200 7.86 10.69 -8.11
C LEU A 200 7.72 11.20 -9.55
N LYS A 201 8.81 11.59 -10.22
CA LYS A 201 8.77 11.95 -11.66
C LYS A 201 8.47 10.76 -12.55
N THR A 202 8.93 9.57 -12.14
CA THR A 202 8.76 8.36 -12.94
C THR A 202 7.44 7.65 -12.64
N LEU A 203 7.05 7.53 -11.38
CA LEU A 203 5.90 6.77 -10.91
C LEU A 203 4.95 7.70 -10.16
N LEU A 204 3.84 8.04 -10.80
CA LEU A 204 2.75 8.80 -10.17
C LEU A 204 1.55 7.86 -9.93
N PRO A 205 1.03 7.79 -8.69
CA PRO A 205 -0.20 7.06 -8.42
C PRO A 205 -1.42 7.83 -8.94
N GLU A 206 -2.57 7.16 -9.07
CA GLU A 206 -3.80 7.82 -9.53
C GLU A 206 -4.54 8.59 -8.42
N LYS A 207 -4.42 8.15 -7.16
CA LYS A 207 -5.33 8.60 -6.09
C LYS A 207 -4.65 8.94 -4.77
N PHE A 208 -3.71 8.12 -4.32
CA PHE A 208 -3.17 8.21 -2.96
C PHE A 208 -1.64 8.30 -2.99
N LEU A 209 -1.08 9.24 -2.23
CA LEU A 209 0.36 9.39 -2.05
C LEU A 209 0.70 9.41 -0.55
N TYR A 210 1.58 8.49 -0.14
CA TYR A 210 2.16 8.47 1.20
C TYR A 210 3.68 8.66 1.12
N LEU A 211 4.19 9.69 1.78
CA LEU A 211 5.61 9.97 1.93
C LEU A 211 5.97 9.91 3.43
N GLY A 212 6.52 8.78 3.88
CA GLY A 212 7.00 8.58 5.25
C GLY A 212 8.52 8.63 5.34
N LEU A 213 9.11 9.74 4.88
CA LEU A 213 10.55 9.85 4.63
C LEU A 213 11.26 10.53 5.80
N PRO A 214 12.23 9.91 6.49
CA PRO A 214 12.79 10.45 7.74
C PRO A 214 13.43 11.84 7.66
N ARG A 215 13.96 12.24 6.49
CA ARG A 215 14.70 13.51 6.29
C ARG A 215 14.55 14.03 4.85
N PHE A 216 13.31 14.20 4.38
CA PHE A 216 13.09 14.77 3.06
C PHE A 216 12.95 16.29 3.13
N GLU A 217 13.79 17.02 2.38
CA GLU A 217 13.70 18.47 2.26
C GLU A 217 13.05 18.84 0.93
N ASN A 218 11.88 19.51 0.97
CA ASN A 218 11.19 19.91 -0.25
C ASN A 218 12.00 20.93 -1.06
N LYS A 219 12.59 21.93 -0.37
CA LYS A 219 13.42 22.97 -0.96
C LYS A 219 14.82 22.85 -0.36
N ASN A 220 15.79 22.43 -1.18
CA ASN A 220 17.21 22.68 -0.90
C ASN A 220 17.77 23.59 -2.00
N GLU A 221 18.85 24.32 -1.74
CA GLU A 221 19.38 25.40 -2.59
C GLU A 221 19.71 24.98 -4.05
N SER A 222 19.66 23.69 -4.36
CA SER A 222 20.06 23.12 -5.64
C SER A 222 19.01 22.20 -6.30
N SER A 223 17.80 22.05 -5.75
CA SER A 223 16.78 21.11 -6.30
C SER A 223 15.44 21.74 -6.66
N GLU A 224 14.86 21.22 -7.75
CA GLU A 224 13.49 21.53 -8.18
C GLU A 224 12.47 21.03 -7.17
N SER A 225 11.62 21.92 -6.65
CA SER A 225 10.53 21.63 -5.70
C SER A 225 9.63 20.46 -6.12
N ILE A 226 9.10 19.66 -5.16
CA ILE A 226 8.10 18.62 -5.47
C ILE A 226 6.67 19.16 -5.64
N HIS A 227 6.52 20.49 -5.74
CA HIS A 227 5.24 21.13 -5.96
C HIS A 227 4.52 20.60 -7.22
N GLU A 228 5.23 20.20 -8.26
CA GLU A 228 4.64 19.55 -9.45
C GLU A 228 3.85 18.28 -9.12
N VAL A 229 4.32 17.54 -8.12
CA VAL A 229 3.65 16.35 -7.59
C VAL A 229 2.44 16.77 -6.75
N PHE A 230 2.58 17.76 -5.87
CA PHE A 230 1.49 18.24 -5.01
C PHE A 230 0.33 18.91 -5.75
N MET A 231 0.61 19.49 -6.93
CA MET A 231 -0.43 20.07 -7.81
C MET A 231 -1.33 19.01 -8.44
N GLN A 232 -0.96 17.73 -8.41
CA GLN A 232 -1.78 16.65 -8.94
C GLN A 232 -3.08 16.48 -8.14
N ASN A 233 -4.13 16.02 -8.81
CA ASN A 233 -5.48 15.89 -8.27
C ASN A 233 -5.68 14.62 -7.40
N PHE A 234 -4.83 14.40 -6.40
CA PHE A 234 -4.98 13.24 -5.52
C PHE A 234 -6.28 13.29 -4.69
N ASP A 235 -6.75 12.11 -4.29
CA ASP A 235 -7.80 11.97 -3.28
C ASP A 235 -7.20 12.18 -1.88
N GLU A 236 -5.99 11.68 -1.62
CA GLU A 236 -5.31 11.84 -0.33
C GLU A 236 -3.79 11.96 -0.49
N ILE A 237 -3.20 12.91 0.22
CA ILE A 237 -1.75 12.98 0.46
C ILE A 237 -1.50 12.86 1.96
N ILE A 238 -0.57 11.97 2.31
CA ILE A 238 -0.04 11.84 3.66
C ILE A 238 1.47 12.09 3.62
N LEU A 239 1.92 13.10 4.36
CA LEU A 239 3.33 13.42 4.56
C LEU A 239 3.68 13.14 6.01
N SER A 240 4.64 12.25 6.28
CA SER A 240 5.15 11.98 7.63
C SER A 240 6.63 12.33 7.70
N ASN A 241 7.10 12.73 8.88
CA ASN A 241 8.43 13.31 9.10
C ASN A 241 8.71 14.50 8.17
N TRP A 242 7.68 15.29 7.85
CA TRP A 242 7.82 16.45 6.99
C TRP A 242 8.55 17.57 7.72
N THR A 243 9.67 18.04 7.18
CA THR A 243 10.60 18.92 7.90
C THR A 243 10.02 20.32 8.14
N ASP A 244 9.56 20.99 7.10
CA ASP A 244 9.01 22.34 7.15
C ASP A 244 7.69 22.43 6.39
N VAL A 245 6.60 22.73 7.09
CA VAL A 245 5.32 23.04 6.46
C VAL A 245 5.32 24.51 6.08
N THR A 246 5.53 24.81 4.80
CA THR A 246 5.44 26.19 4.31
C THR A 246 4.03 26.52 3.82
N LEU A 247 3.71 27.82 3.74
CA LEU A 247 2.46 28.27 3.14
C LEU A 247 2.34 27.80 1.68
N ASP A 248 3.43 27.86 0.92
CA ASP A 248 3.44 27.44 -0.48
C ASP A 248 3.04 25.96 -0.61
N ASP A 249 3.58 25.09 0.26
CA ASP A 249 3.27 23.66 0.25
C ASP A 249 1.77 23.43 0.42
N LEU A 250 1.15 24.10 1.40
CA LEU A 250 -0.29 23.99 1.64
C LEU A 250 -1.12 24.54 0.47
N LEU A 251 -0.69 25.63 -0.16
CA LEU A 251 -1.41 26.25 -1.27
C LEU A 251 -1.33 25.43 -2.56
N VAL A 252 -0.21 24.76 -2.84
CA VAL A 252 -0.08 23.93 -4.05
C VAL A 252 -0.73 22.56 -3.94
N MET A 253 -0.94 22.04 -2.71
CA MET A 253 -1.57 20.74 -2.50
C MET A 253 -3.05 20.74 -2.92
N ASN A 254 -3.32 20.20 -4.11
CA ASN A 254 -4.65 20.17 -4.70
C ASN A 254 -5.37 18.83 -4.43
N SER A 255 -5.34 18.37 -3.17
CA SER A 255 -5.90 17.09 -2.74
C SER A 255 -7.17 17.26 -1.92
N LYS A 256 -8.01 16.21 -1.85
CA LYS A 256 -9.20 16.23 -0.98
C LYS A 256 -8.83 16.09 0.49
N GLU A 257 -7.99 15.12 0.81
CA GLU A 257 -7.46 14.93 2.15
C GLU A 257 -5.95 15.22 2.18
N ILE A 258 -5.52 16.01 3.15
CA ILE A 258 -4.11 16.34 3.38
C ILE A 258 -3.81 16.03 4.85
N LYS A 259 -2.85 15.14 5.10
CA LYS A 259 -2.39 14.79 6.44
C LYS A 259 -0.89 15.01 6.51
N ILE A 260 -0.44 15.89 7.39
CA ILE A 260 0.97 16.23 7.53
C ILE A 260 1.38 15.99 8.98
N ARG A 261 2.44 15.20 9.15
CA ARG A 261 3.15 15.05 10.43
C ARG A 261 4.54 15.67 10.32
N SER A 262 4.86 16.54 11.26
CA SER A 262 6.14 17.26 11.32
C SER A 262 6.68 17.23 12.74
N ASP A 263 8.01 17.15 12.89
CA ASP A 263 8.65 17.31 14.20
C ASP A 263 8.74 18.78 14.64
N ARG A 264 8.48 19.73 13.72
CA ARG A 264 8.53 21.16 14.02
C ARG A 264 7.20 21.67 14.55
N VAL A 265 7.29 22.72 15.36
CA VAL A 265 6.12 23.45 15.86
C VAL A 265 5.36 24.04 14.67
N ILE A 266 4.04 23.87 14.67
CA ILE A 266 3.16 24.39 13.64
C ILE A 266 3.08 25.91 13.80
N ASP A 267 3.52 26.67 12.80
CA ASP A 267 3.45 28.13 12.82
C ASP A 267 2.01 28.62 12.63
N GLU A 268 1.44 29.26 13.66
CA GLU A 268 0.08 29.80 13.62
C GLU A 268 -0.10 30.89 12.56
N LYS A 269 0.96 31.62 12.20
CA LYS A 269 0.91 32.63 11.13
C LYS A 269 0.73 31.97 9.78
N ILE A 270 1.37 30.82 9.55
CA ILE A 270 1.20 30.04 8.32
C ILE A 270 -0.25 29.54 8.23
N LEU A 271 -0.78 28.98 9.33
CA LEU A 271 -2.18 28.55 9.40
C LEU A 271 -3.16 29.69 9.14
N ASN A 272 -3.00 30.84 9.82
CA ASN A 272 -3.85 32.02 9.63
C ASN A 272 -3.85 32.48 8.16
N ARG A 273 -2.66 32.59 7.55
CA ARG A 273 -2.53 32.97 6.15
C ARG A 273 -3.20 31.96 5.22
N TYR A 274 -2.97 30.66 5.45
CA TYR A 274 -3.60 29.61 4.67
C TYR A 274 -5.14 29.68 4.74
N ILE A 275 -5.71 29.83 5.93
CA ILE A 275 -7.17 29.94 6.11
C ILE A 275 -7.71 31.17 5.37
N LYS A 276 -7.02 32.32 5.44
CA LYS A 276 -7.40 33.53 4.68
C LYS A 276 -7.37 33.29 3.17
N HIS A 277 -6.38 32.56 2.65
CA HIS A 277 -6.33 32.15 1.24
C HIS A 277 -7.46 31.20 0.86
N TRP A 278 -7.77 30.22 1.71
CA TRP A 278 -8.88 29.30 1.49
C TRP A 278 -10.22 30.04 1.47
N ILE A 279 -10.45 30.97 2.41
CA ILE A 279 -11.63 31.85 2.43
C ILE A 279 -11.74 32.65 1.13
N ALA A 280 -10.61 33.10 0.58
CA ALA A 280 -10.56 33.81 -0.69
C ALA A 280 -10.79 32.92 -1.93
N GLY A 281 -10.71 31.59 -1.80
CA GLY A 281 -11.06 30.64 -2.85
C GLY A 281 -9.98 29.63 -3.26
N SER A 282 -8.85 29.54 -2.54
CA SER A 282 -7.81 28.54 -2.83
C SER A 282 -8.25 27.10 -2.47
N ASN A 283 -7.53 26.09 -2.98
CA ASN A 283 -7.67 24.67 -2.64
C ASN A 283 -9.13 24.18 -2.63
N LYS A 284 -9.88 24.41 -3.73
CA LYS A 284 -11.32 24.13 -3.80
C LYS A 284 -11.70 22.66 -3.59
N ARG A 285 -10.79 21.72 -3.88
CA ARG A 285 -10.98 20.28 -3.69
C ARG A 285 -10.79 19.84 -2.25
N MET A 286 -10.16 20.65 -1.39
CA MET A 286 -9.82 20.25 -0.03
C MET A 286 -11.08 20.06 0.81
N GLU A 287 -11.19 18.86 1.37
CA GLU A 287 -12.27 18.40 2.25
C GLU A 287 -11.77 18.28 3.69
N TYR A 288 -10.50 17.87 3.87
CA TYR A 288 -9.89 17.66 5.19
C TYR A 288 -8.41 18.01 5.18
N LEU A 289 -7.97 18.78 6.18
CA LEU A 289 -6.57 19.07 6.46
C LEU A 289 -6.28 18.71 7.92
N ALA A 290 -5.26 17.89 8.15
CA ALA A 290 -4.71 17.63 9.47
C ALA A 290 -3.21 17.90 9.48
N ILE A 291 -2.76 18.68 10.47
CA ILE A 291 -1.35 18.95 10.70
C ILE A 291 -1.06 18.68 12.17
N GLY A 292 -0.09 17.81 12.45
CA GLY A 292 0.24 17.40 13.81
C GLY A 292 1.72 17.04 13.96
N PRO A 293 2.13 16.72 15.20
CA PRO A 293 3.46 16.23 15.47
C PRO A 293 3.64 14.80 14.94
N GLN A 294 4.88 14.35 14.82
CA GLN A 294 5.17 12.97 14.43
C GLN A 294 4.70 11.95 15.48
N SER A 295 4.86 12.28 16.76
CA SER A 295 4.44 11.44 17.88
C SER A 295 3.05 11.84 18.38
N ASN A 296 2.11 10.90 18.40
CA ASN A 296 0.78 11.10 19.01
C ASN A 296 0.84 11.32 20.54
N PHE A 297 2.02 11.24 21.16
CA PHE A 297 2.20 11.52 22.58
C PHE A 297 2.68 12.95 22.84
N GLN A 298 3.04 13.68 21.79
CA GLN A 298 3.45 15.06 21.89
C GLN A 298 2.22 15.95 21.79
N GLN A 299 1.90 16.66 22.86
CA GLN A 299 0.87 17.70 22.79
C GLN A 299 1.39 18.88 21.99
N VAL A 300 0.60 19.31 21.00
CA VAL A 300 0.80 20.60 20.34
C VAL A 300 -0.15 21.60 20.96
N THR A 301 0.41 22.63 21.58
CA THR A 301 -0.39 23.80 21.99
C THR A 301 -0.37 24.79 20.84
N ILE A 302 -1.52 24.99 20.20
CA ILE A 302 -1.70 25.96 19.12
C ILE A 302 -2.43 27.17 19.71
N ASP A 303 -1.89 28.37 19.52
CA ASP A 303 -2.61 29.59 19.90
C ASP A 303 -3.82 29.81 18.96
N LYS A 304 -4.99 29.42 19.44
CA LYS A 304 -6.27 29.57 18.73
C LYS A 304 -6.54 31.03 18.35
N ALA A 305 -6.19 31.98 19.21
CA ALA A 305 -6.40 33.41 18.97
C ALA A 305 -5.49 33.92 17.85
N ALA A 306 -4.24 33.45 17.79
CA ALA A 306 -3.32 33.76 16.69
C ALA A 306 -3.83 33.18 15.36
N VAL A 307 -4.26 31.91 15.34
CA VAL A 307 -4.77 31.27 14.11
C VAL A 307 -6.05 31.95 13.61
N LEU A 308 -6.98 32.34 14.49
CA LEU A 308 -8.27 32.94 14.13
C LEU A 308 -8.22 34.48 14.01
N LYS A 309 -7.06 35.10 14.17
CA LYS A 309 -6.91 36.56 14.11
C LYS A 309 -7.46 37.11 12.79
N GLU A 310 -8.38 38.08 12.91
CA GLU A 310 -9.06 38.75 11.78
C GLU A 310 -9.89 37.80 10.88
N ILE A 311 -10.25 36.62 11.38
CA ILE A 311 -11.14 35.69 10.69
C ILE A 311 -12.50 35.73 11.39
N ARG A 312 -13.55 36.08 10.64
CA ARG A 312 -14.93 36.00 11.13
C ARG A 312 -15.31 34.53 11.30
N HIS A 313 -15.67 34.13 12.51
CA HIS A 313 -16.00 32.77 12.86
C HIS A 313 -17.14 32.71 13.88
N VAL A 314 -17.80 31.55 13.95
CA VAL A 314 -18.85 31.22 14.93
C VAL A 314 -18.38 30.04 15.76
N LEU A 315 -18.43 30.17 17.08
CA LEU A 315 -18.10 29.07 17.98
C LEU A 315 -19.22 28.03 17.96
N VAL A 316 -18.86 26.77 17.72
CA VAL A 316 -19.75 25.63 17.85
C VAL A 316 -19.50 24.98 19.22
N PRO A 317 -20.53 24.82 20.07
CA PRO A 317 -20.39 24.21 21.39
C PRO A 317 -19.87 22.77 21.32
N LYS A 318 -19.10 22.32 22.32
CA LYS A 318 -18.48 20.99 22.35
C LYS A 318 -19.49 19.86 22.38
N GLU A 319 -20.67 20.12 22.93
CA GLU A 319 -21.79 19.19 23.01
C GLU A 319 -22.34 18.84 21.61
N CYS A 320 -22.07 19.70 20.62
CA CYS A 320 -22.45 19.47 19.24
C CYS A 320 -21.41 18.59 18.54
N ARG A 321 -21.75 17.31 18.39
CA ARG A 321 -20.96 16.34 17.62
C ARG A 321 -21.45 16.26 16.19
N ARG A 322 -20.56 16.55 15.24
CA ARG A 322 -20.83 16.45 13.80
C ARG A 322 -19.98 15.34 13.18
N TYR A 323 -20.58 14.55 12.30
CA TYR A 323 -19.89 13.48 11.58
C TYR A 323 -19.48 13.99 10.21
N PHE A 324 -18.17 14.07 9.98
CA PHE A 324 -17.63 14.29 8.65
C PHE A 324 -17.77 13.01 7.82
N LYS A 325 -17.84 13.16 6.49
CA LYS A 325 -18.15 12.11 5.51
C LYS A 325 -17.49 10.74 5.82
N ASN A 326 -18.13 9.67 5.34
CA ASN A 326 -17.63 8.31 5.40
C ASN A 326 -16.42 8.14 4.44
N THR A 327 -15.24 8.62 4.84
CA THR A 327 -14.02 8.36 4.07
C THR A 327 -13.44 6.99 4.45
N PRO A 328 -12.71 6.31 3.54
CA PRO A 328 -12.29 4.92 3.74
C PRO A 328 -11.37 4.71 4.94
N SER A 329 -10.72 5.77 5.42
CA SER A 329 -9.61 5.67 6.37
C SER A 329 -9.99 6.01 7.82
N LEU A 330 -11.00 6.84 8.12
CA LEU A 330 -11.50 7.08 9.49
C LEU A 330 -12.86 7.81 9.51
N LYS A 331 -13.75 7.43 10.44
CA LYS A 331 -14.91 8.27 10.80
C LYS A 331 -14.42 9.49 11.57
N HIS A 332 -14.18 10.60 10.89
CA HIS A 332 -13.82 11.84 11.58
C HIS A 332 -15.09 12.50 12.15
N SER A 333 -15.37 12.34 13.44
CA SER A 333 -16.37 13.17 14.13
C SER A 333 -15.72 14.34 14.85
N ILE A 334 -16.16 15.57 14.62
CA ILE A 334 -15.68 16.74 15.37
C ILE A 334 -16.71 17.13 16.45
N GLU A 335 -16.23 17.47 17.63
CA GLU A 335 -17.02 18.00 18.75
C GLU A 335 -16.70 19.49 18.88
N GLY A 336 -17.71 20.33 18.66
CA GLY A 336 -17.54 21.79 18.63
C GLY A 336 -16.76 22.33 17.43
N GLY A 337 -15.83 23.24 17.72
CA GLY A 337 -14.95 23.90 16.73
C GLY A 337 -15.36 25.33 16.39
N TYR A 338 -14.70 25.89 15.39
CA TYR A 338 -14.90 27.26 14.93
C TYR A 338 -15.30 27.25 13.47
N ASP A 339 -16.55 27.61 13.19
CA ASP A 339 -17.11 27.64 11.83
C ASP A 339 -16.81 28.98 11.16
N PHE A 340 -16.39 28.94 9.90
CA PHE A 340 -16.13 30.11 9.06
C PHE A 340 -16.58 29.82 7.63
N LYS A 341 -16.75 30.87 6.83
CA LYS A 341 -17.27 30.75 5.47
C LYS A 341 -16.26 31.20 4.42
N ARG A 342 -16.15 30.40 3.38
CA ARG A 342 -15.53 30.80 2.12
C ARG A 342 -16.42 31.82 1.40
N LYS A 343 -15.83 32.58 0.47
CA LYS A 343 -16.56 33.58 -0.35
C LYS A 343 -17.78 33.01 -1.10
N ASP A 344 -17.76 31.73 -1.45
CA ASP A 344 -18.86 31.05 -2.14
C ASP A 344 -19.90 30.44 -1.18
N GLY A 345 -19.80 30.68 0.12
CA GLY A 345 -20.73 30.19 1.13
C GLY A 345 -20.39 28.81 1.71
N THR A 346 -19.38 28.12 1.17
CA THR A 346 -18.89 26.84 1.70
C THR A 346 -18.44 27.00 3.15
N THR A 347 -18.86 26.09 4.03
CA THR A 347 -18.54 26.16 5.47
C THR A 347 -17.28 25.34 5.76
N GLY A 348 -16.32 25.97 6.41
CA GLY A 348 -15.17 25.31 7.02
C GLY A 348 -15.30 25.29 8.54
N THR A 349 -14.75 24.27 9.19
CA THR A 349 -14.64 24.19 10.65
C THR A 349 -13.20 23.89 11.04
N ILE A 350 -12.65 24.66 11.97
CA ILE A 350 -11.37 24.34 12.61
C ILE A 350 -11.59 23.71 13.98
N GLY A 351 -10.89 22.61 14.23
CA GLY A 351 -10.77 21.97 15.53
C GLY A 351 -9.36 22.14 16.10
N PHE A 352 -9.27 22.50 17.39
CA PHE A 352 -8.01 22.61 18.15
C PHE A 352 -7.97 21.70 19.38
N ASP A 353 -9.07 21.01 19.69
CA ASP A 353 -9.27 20.34 20.98
C ASP A 353 -8.91 18.85 20.96
N ARG A 354 -8.53 18.31 19.80
CA ARG A 354 -7.89 17.00 19.74
C ARG A 354 -6.42 17.19 20.05
N PHE A 355 -5.94 16.53 21.10
CA PHE A 355 -4.64 16.74 21.75
C PHE A 355 -3.41 16.66 20.84
N ASP A 356 -3.58 16.20 19.60
CA ASP A 356 -2.48 15.81 18.73
C ASP A 356 -2.51 16.49 17.34
N TYR A 357 -3.55 17.25 16.96
CA TYR A 357 -3.65 17.80 15.60
C TYR A 357 -4.37 19.16 15.53
N PHE A 358 -3.87 20.04 14.65
CA PHE A 358 -4.70 21.03 13.96
C PHE A 358 -5.55 20.29 12.93
N GLU A 359 -6.88 20.45 12.99
CA GLU A 359 -7.79 19.89 12.00
C GLU A 359 -8.65 20.99 11.37
N MET A 360 -8.82 20.92 10.05
CA MET A 360 -9.78 21.72 9.31
C MET A 360 -10.66 20.82 8.44
N PHE A 361 -11.97 21.00 8.54
CA PHE A 361 -13.00 20.26 7.82
C PHE A 361 -13.75 21.19 6.88
N VAL A 362 -14.11 20.70 5.69
CA VAL A 362 -14.92 21.45 4.71
C VAL A 362 -16.20 20.68 4.41
N TRP A 363 -17.33 21.26 4.81
CA TRP A 363 -18.63 20.60 4.68
C TRP A 363 -19.17 20.68 3.25
N PRO A 364 -19.77 19.57 2.74
CA PRO A 364 -20.38 19.52 1.42
C PRO A 364 -21.60 20.42 1.27
#